data_AF-A0A3P5WEC9-F1
#
_entry.id   AF-A0A3P5WEC9-F1
#
_cell.length_a   1.000
_cell.length_b   1.000
_cell.length_c   1.000
_cell.angle_alpha   90.00
_cell.angle_beta   90.00
_cell.angle_gamma   90.00
#
_symmetry.space_group_name_H-M   'P 1'
#
loop_
_entity.id
_entity.type
_entity.pdbx_description
1 polymer ?
#
loop_
_entity_poly.entity_id
_entity_poly.type
_entity_poly.pdbx_seq_one_letter_code
_entity_poly.pdbx_strand_id
1 'polypeptide(L)'
;MSASLIFDIAPLGSLVAYSDGQPKPPARFTRKLAAWKSRNGVGRLVRKEPGRERPTYTTPPSFTLHEGDFGEGGIILITVMRSYGIDSDLRFRVIERPKLGQVRVVQDVGENVELLHLAEDREAAELWLARKGYSRARLEEITADEVGADAIEGRAAA
;
A
#
# COMPACT_ATOMS: atom_id res chain seq x y z
N MET A 1 4.21 5.80 -13.43
CA MET A 1 2.88 6.27 -13.02
C MET A 1 3.02 7.43 -12.04
N SER A 2 2.07 8.37 -12.01
CA SER A 2 1.97 9.42 -10.98
C SER A 2 1.35 8.87 -9.69
N ALA A 3 1.42 9.65 -8.60
CA ALA A 3 0.73 9.33 -7.36
C ALA A 3 -0.80 9.29 -7.52
N SER A 4 -1.37 10.23 -8.27
CA SER A 4 -2.81 10.22 -8.61
C SER A 4 -3.25 8.91 -9.25
N LEU A 5 -2.48 8.39 -10.20
CA LEU A 5 -2.83 7.14 -10.88
C LEU A 5 -2.76 5.93 -9.92
N ILE A 6 -1.81 5.90 -8.98
CA ILE A 6 -1.83 4.86 -7.92
C ILE A 6 -3.10 4.98 -7.07
N PHE A 7 -3.46 6.19 -6.69
CA PHE A 7 -4.67 6.43 -5.90
C PHE A 7 -5.94 5.99 -6.65
N ASP A 8 -6.03 6.23 -7.95
CA ASP A 8 -7.23 5.92 -8.72
C ASP A 8 -7.33 4.41 -9.02
N ILE A 9 -6.28 3.81 -9.62
CA ILE A 9 -6.39 2.50 -10.27
C ILE A 9 -5.63 1.35 -9.59
N ALA A 10 -4.79 1.61 -8.57
CA ALA A 10 -4.07 0.51 -7.93
C ALA A 10 -4.97 -0.17 -6.86
N PRO A 11 -5.19 -1.49 -6.91
CA PRO A 11 -5.97 -2.20 -5.91
C PRO A 11 -5.32 -2.11 -4.54
N LEU A 12 -6.14 -2.03 -3.51
CA LEU A 12 -5.68 -2.18 -2.14
C LEU A 12 -4.91 -3.51 -2.02
N GLY A 13 -3.75 -3.50 -1.38
CA GLY A 13 -2.85 -4.65 -1.29
C GLY A 13 -1.82 -4.78 -2.40
N SER A 14 -1.84 -3.92 -3.43
CA SER A 14 -0.79 -3.88 -4.46
C SER A 14 0.58 -3.56 -3.87
N LEU A 15 1.64 -4.18 -4.39
CA LEU A 15 3.01 -3.81 -4.06
C LEU A 15 3.44 -2.69 -5.00
N VAL A 16 3.81 -1.54 -4.45
CA VAL A 16 4.11 -0.32 -5.18
C VAL A 16 5.56 0.10 -4.91
N ALA A 17 6.35 0.21 -5.97
CA ALA A 17 7.67 0.83 -5.92
C ALA A 17 7.56 2.34 -6.18
N TYR A 18 8.37 3.13 -5.49
CA TYR A 18 8.46 4.58 -5.66
C TYR A 18 9.93 5.03 -5.80
N SER A 19 10.15 6.10 -6.56
CA SER A 19 11.50 6.62 -6.82
C SER A 19 11.48 8.10 -7.21
N ASP A 20 12.50 8.84 -6.77
CA ASP A 20 12.79 10.20 -7.24
C ASP A 20 13.62 10.23 -8.55
N GLY A 21 13.94 9.06 -9.10
CA GLY A 21 14.70 8.91 -10.33
C GLY A 21 16.21 9.06 -10.20
N GLN A 22 16.73 9.36 -9.00
CA GLN A 22 18.17 9.48 -8.79
C GLN A 22 18.84 8.10 -8.70
N PRO A 23 20.07 7.94 -9.21
CA PRO A 23 20.79 6.67 -9.10
C PRO A 23 21.18 6.37 -7.65
N LYS A 24 21.14 5.09 -7.27
CA LYS A 24 21.49 4.64 -5.92
C LYS A 24 22.96 4.98 -5.58
N PRO A 25 23.22 5.74 -4.51
CA PRO A 25 24.58 6.06 -4.09
C PRO A 25 25.36 4.81 -3.64
N PRO A 26 26.69 4.76 -3.86
CA PRO A 26 27.55 3.72 -3.28
C PRO A 26 27.41 3.60 -1.76
N ALA A 27 27.49 2.36 -1.25
CA ALA A 27 27.23 2.06 0.17
C ALA A 27 28.11 2.84 1.17
N ARG A 28 29.34 3.19 0.77
CA ARG A 28 30.26 3.99 1.60
C ARG A 28 29.75 5.40 1.91
N PHE A 29 28.84 5.95 1.09
CA PHE A 29 28.26 7.28 1.33
C PHE A 29 26.98 7.17 2.16
N THR A 30 27.12 6.75 3.42
CA THR A 30 26.02 6.41 4.32
C THR A 30 24.92 7.48 4.39
N ARG A 31 25.28 8.76 4.55
CA ARG A 31 24.33 9.89 4.58
C ARG A 31 23.56 10.04 3.26
N LYS A 32 24.26 10.01 2.13
CA LYS A 32 23.63 10.10 0.80
C LYS A 32 22.72 8.91 0.54
N LEU A 33 23.16 7.71 0.91
CA LEU A 33 22.37 6.49 0.79
C LEU A 33 21.11 6.54 1.65
N ALA A 34 21.20 7.04 2.88
CA ALA A 34 20.03 7.20 3.75
C ALA A 34 19.01 8.19 3.17
N ALA A 35 19.48 9.34 2.68
CA ALA A 35 18.63 10.31 1.98
C ALA A 35 18.00 9.74 0.70
N TRP A 36 18.74 8.93 -0.05
CA TRP A 36 18.21 8.25 -1.23
C TRP A 36 17.13 7.23 -0.85
N LYS A 37 17.36 6.41 0.18
CA LYS A 37 16.39 5.40 0.67
C LYS A 37 15.08 6.02 1.18
N SER A 38 15.09 7.24 1.69
CA SER A 38 13.85 7.89 2.15
C SER A 38 12.92 8.31 1.01
N ARG A 39 13.43 8.38 -0.23
CA ARG A 39 12.67 8.74 -1.45
C ARG A 39 12.64 7.64 -2.50
N ASN A 40 13.24 6.48 -2.21
CA ASN A 40 13.31 5.33 -3.11
C ASN A 40 13.08 4.05 -2.33
N GLY A 41 12.01 3.34 -2.65
CA GLY A 41 11.62 2.14 -1.92
C GLY A 41 10.43 1.42 -2.52
N VAL A 42 9.86 0.55 -1.71
CA VAL A 42 8.71 -0.29 -2.06
C VAL A 42 7.85 -0.46 -0.83
N GLY A 43 6.53 -0.49 -1.01
CA GLY A 43 5.62 -0.82 0.06
C GLY A 43 4.29 -1.33 -0.47
N ARG A 44 3.56 -2.04 0.39
CA ARG A 44 2.23 -2.56 0.06
C ARG A 44 1.20 -1.46 0.32
N LEU A 45 0.33 -1.21 -0.66
CA LEU A 45 -0.75 -0.25 -0.55
C LEU A 45 -1.76 -0.72 0.49
N VAL A 46 -1.80 -0.09 1.65
CA VAL A 46 -2.64 -0.51 2.78
C VAL A 46 -3.83 0.39 3.03
N ARG A 47 -3.84 1.60 2.49
CA ARG A 47 -4.95 2.54 2.67
C ARG A 47 -4.99 3.56 1.55
N LYS A 48 -6.21 3.94 1.15
CA LYS A 48 -6.50 5.12 0.34
C LYS A 48 -7.41 6.03 1.17
N GLU A 49 -7.11 7.32 1.18
CA GLU A 49 -7.90 8.33 1.87
C GLU A 49 -8.34 9.39 0.86
N PRO A 50 -9.65 9.53 0.61
CA PRO A 50 -10.16 10.54 -0.31
C PRO A 50 -9.91 11.94 0.26
N GLY A 51 -9.91 12.92 -0.65
CA GLY A 51 -9.80 14.31 -0.27
C GLY A 51 -10.97 14.72 0.62
N ARG A 52 -10.69 15.62 1.56
CA ARG A 52 -11.69 16.12 2.51
C ARG A 52 -11.70 17.63 2.48
N GLU A 53 -12.86 18.20 2.22
CA GLU A 53 -13.11 19.62 2.38
C GLU A 53 -13.70 19.86 3.78
N ARG A 54 -13.05 20.73 4.55
CA ARG A 54 -13.57 21.22 5.82
C ARG A 54 -13.62 22.75 5.77
N PRO A 55 -14.46 23.40 6.59
CA PRO A 55 -14.60 24.86 6.58
C PRO A 55 -13.28 25.62 6.76
N THR A 56 -12.27 25.02 7.39
CA THR A 56 -10.99 25.65 7.73
C THR A 56 -9.78 25.10 6.98
N TYR A 57 -9.90 23.98 6.27
CA TYR A 57 -8.83 23.41 5.44
C TYR A 57 -9.35 22.35 4.46
N THR A 58 -8.63 22.17 3.36
CA THR A 58 -8.82 21.05 2.42
C THR A 58 -7.62 20.11 2.51
N THR A 59 -7.88 18.82 2.70
CA THR A 59 -6.86 17.77 2.59
C THR A 59 -6.97 17.12 1.22
N PRO A 60 -5.90 17.12 0.40
CA PRO A 60 -5.93 16.40 -0.88
C PRO A 60 -6.00 14.89 -0.66
N PRO A 61 -6.48 14.11 -1.63
CA PRO A 61 -6.43 12.65 -1.58
C PRO A 61 -5.00 12.15 -1.34
N SER A 62 -4.88 11.04 -0.61
CA SER A 62 -3.59 10.41 -0.32
C SER A 62 -3.72 8.90 -0.18
N PHE A 63 -2.59 8.21 -0.25
CA PHE A 63 -2.54 6.77 0.02
C PHE A 63 -1.35 6.42 0.90
N THR A 64 -1.45 5.31 1.62
CA THR A 64 -0.42 4.83 2.55
C THR A 64 0.17 3.51 2.07
N LEU A 65 1.49 3.45 2.07
CA LEU A 65 2.27 2.24 1.83
C LEU A 65 2.85 1.71 3.14
N HIS A 66 2.71 0.41 3.38
CA HIS A 66 3.47 -0.32 4.41
C HIS A 66 4.79 -0.78 3.80
N GLU A 67 5.90 -0.19 4.24
CA GLU A 67 7.25 -0.46 3.73
C GLU A 67 7.93 -1.65 4.44
N GLY A 68 7.43 -2.04 5.61
CA GLY A 68 7.88 -3.24 6.32
C GLY A 68 7.75 -3.15 7.82
N ASP A 69 7.93 -4.30 8.47
CA ASP A 69 7.95 -4.47 9.92
C ASP A 69 9.36 -4.82 10.40
N PHE A 70 9.77 -4.23 11.52
CA PHE A 70 11.07 -4.42 12.14
C PHE A 70 10.88 -4.93 13.56
N GLY A 71 11.62 -5.97 13.91
CA GLY A 71 11.60 -6.57 15.23
C GLY A 71 12.36 -7.89 15.27
N GLU A 72 12.25 -8.61 16.38
CA GLU A 72 13.01 -9.84 16.65
C GLU A 72 12.08 -10.91 17.25
N GLY A 73 12.38 -12.19 16.99
CA GLY A 73 11.66 -13.31 17.59
C GLY A 73 10.16 -13.39 17.24
N GLY A 74 9.75 -12.82 16.10
CA GLY A 74 8.34 -12.76 15.69
C GLY A 74 7.53 -11.64 16.35
N ILE A 75 8.17 -10.79 17.15
CA ILE A 75 7.58 -9.58 17.72
C ILE A 75 7.88 -8.40 16.80
N ILE A 76 6.85 -7.70 16.35
CA ILE A 76 7.00 -6.46 15.58
C ILE A 76 7.18 -5.31 16.56
N LEU A 77 8.34 -4.64 16.52
CA LEU A 77 8.64 -3.47 17.34
C LEU A 77 8.25 -2.17 16.63
N ILE A 78 8.50 -2.10 15.32
CA ILE A 78 8.24 -0.92 14.49
C ILE A 78 7.63 -1.35 13.17
N THR A 79 6.51 -0.75 12.80
CA THR A 79 5.92 -0.81 11.46
C THR A 79 6.22 0.50 10.74
N VAL A 80 6.83 0.42 9.56
CA VAL A 80 7.11 1.60 8.73
C VAL A 80 5.98 1.76 7.72
N MET A 81 5.18 2.80 7.93
CA MET A 81 4.16 3.24 6.98
C MET A 81 4.50 4.63 6.47
N ARG A 82 4.16 4.91 5.22
CA ARG A 82 4.36 6.22 4.61
C ARG A 82 3.17 6.62 3.75
N SER A 83 2.67 7.82 3.99
CA SER A 83 1.60 8.41 3.20
C SER A 83 2.13 9.34 2.12
N TYR A 84 1.52 9.27 0.95
CA TYR A 84 1.81 10.11 -0.21
C TYR A 84 0.53 10.81 -0.65
N GLY A 85 0.61 12.14 -0.79
CA GLY A 85 -0.43 12.90 -1.49
C GLY A 85 -0.41 12.59 -2.98
N ILE A 86 -1.56 12.74 -3.65
CA ILE A 86 -1.67 12.54 -5.10
C ILE A 86 -0.83 13.55 -5.92
N ASP A 87 -0.37 14.62 -5.29
CA ASP A 87 0.51 15.67 -5.80
C ASP A 87 2.01 15.38 -5.62
N SER A 88 2.37 14.20 -5.10
CA SER A 88 3.77 13.81 -4.90
C SER A 88 4.58 13.88 -6.21
N ASP A 89 5.80 14.42 -6.10
CA ASP A 89 6.78 14.54 -7.18
C ASP A 89 7.50 13.22 -7.53
N LEU A 90 7.21 12.14 -6.81
CA LEU A 90 7.82 10.83 -7.02
C LEU A 90 7.16 10.09 -8.19
N ARG A 91 7.94 9.19 -8.79
CA ARG A 91 7.42 8.22 -9.75
C ARG A 91 7.07 6.92 -9.07
N PHE A 92 5.90 6.39 -9.40
CA PHE A 92 5.40 5.14 -8.85
C PHE A 92 5.24 4.07 -9.92
N ARG A 93 5.29 2.81 -9.49
CA ARG A 93 5.05 1.63 -10.33
C ARG A 93 4.43 0.54 -9.48
N VAL A 94 3.29 0.01 -9.91
CA VAL A 94 2.74 -1.24 -9.37
C VAL A 94 3.62 -2.39 -9.86
N ILE A 95 4.25 -3.11 -8.95
CA ILE A 95 5.14 -4.24 -9.26
C ILE A 95 4.49 -5.59 -8.98
N GLU A 96 3.47 -5.63 -8.14
CA GLU A 96 2.64 -6.80 -7.87
C GLU A 96 1.21 -6.33 -7.59
N ARG A 97 0.22 -7.03 -8.15
CA ARG A 97 -1.20 -6.85 -7.83
C ARG A 97 -1.69 -8.05 -7.03
N PRO A 98 -2.67 -7.87 -6.13
CA PRO A 98 -3.30 -8.99 -5.44
C PRO A 98 -3.95 -9.95 -6.45
N LYS A 99 -3.84 -11.25 -6.20
CA LYS A 99 -4.22 -12.30 -7.15
C LYS A 99 -5.57 -12.89 -6.80
N LEU A 100 -6.27 -13.41 -7.80
CA LEU A 100 -7.46 -14.22 -7.61
C LEU A 100 -7.16 -15.36 -6.61
N GLY A 101 -8.07 -15.58 -5.66
CA GLY A 101 -7.91 -16.57 -4.59
C GLY A 101 -7.29 -16.01 -3.31
N GLN A 102 -6.53 -14.92 -3.39
CA GLN A 102 -6.05 -14.23 -2.18
C GLN A 102 -7.20 -13.50 -1.48
N VAL A 103 -7.02 -13.26 -0.18
CA VAL A 103 -8.03 -12.63 0.67
C VAL A 103 -7.43 -11.46 1.45
N ARG A 104 -8.06 -10.30 1.33
CA ARG A 104 -7.74 -9.12 2.13
C ARG A 104 -8.43 -9.23 3.48
N VAL A 105 -7.68 -9.08 4.55
CA VAL A 105 -8.20 -8.80 5.88
C VAL A 105 -8.18 -7.30 6.07
N VAL A 106 -9.35 -6.68 6.11
CA VAL A 106 -9.49 -5.23 6.16
C VAL A 106 -10.29 -4.78 7.38
N GLN A 107 -10.13 -3.53 7.76
CA GLN A 107 -10.91 -2.89 8.81
C GLN A 107 -11.30 -1.47 8.41
N ASP A 108 -12.51 -1.07 8.76
CA ASP A 108 -12.97 0.31 8.55
C ASP A 108 -12.36 1.21 9.65
N VAL A 109 -11.64 2.25 9.23
CA VAL A 109 -10.98 3.24 10.08
C VAL A 109 -11.52 4.62 9.71
N GLY A 110 -12.52 5.08 10.47
CA GLY A 110 -13.29 6.26 10.11
C GLY A 110 -14.11 5.98 8.85
N GLU A 111 -13.88 6.77 7.79
CA GLU A 111 -14.52 6.58 6.48
C GLU A 111 -13.61 5.84 5.48
N ASN A 112 -12.43 5.39 5.94
CA ASN A 112 -11.45 4.73 5.10
C ASN A 112 -11.42 3.22 5.39
N VAL A 113 -10.92 2.45 4.43
CA VAL A 113 -10.60 1.03 4.62
C VAL A 113 -9.09 0.88 4.75
N GLU A 114 -8.66 0.16 5.77
CA GLU A 114 -7.26 -0.21 5.99
C GLU A 114 -7.07 -1.72 5.82
N LEU A 115 -6.11 -2.09 4.98
CA LEU A 115 -5.65 -3.46 4.83
C LEU A 115 -4.71 -3.82 5.98
N LEU A 116 -5.15 -4.77 6.80
CA LEU A 116 -4.36 -5.30 7.91
C LEU A 116 -3.46 -6.46 7.45
N HIS A 117 -3.95 -7.28 6.52
CA HIS A 117 -3.21 -8.43 5.99
C HIS A 117 -3.73 -8.84 4.62
N LEU A 118 -2.84 -9.36 3.76
CA LEU A 118 -3.21 -10.02 2.51
C LEU A 118 -2.80 -11.49 2.62
N ALA A 119 -3.79 -12.37 2.75
CA ALA A 119 -3.61 -13.81 2.90
C ALA A 119 -3.62 -14.52 1.54
N GLU A 120 -2.99 -15.70 1.49
CA GLU A 120 -2.94 -16.53 0.28
C GLU A 120 -4.30 -17.10 -0.11
N ASP A 121 -5.14 -17.39 0.88
CA ASP A 121 -6.50 -17.89 0.74
C ASP A 121 -7.34 -17.53 1.98
N ARG A 122 -8.59 -18.00 1.96
CA ARG A 122 -9.56 -17.74 3.03
C ARG A 122 -9.18 -18.40 4.35
N GLU A 123 -8.68 -19.64 4.32
CA GLU A 123 -8.30 -20.37 5.54
C GLU A 123 -7.13 -19.67 6.26
N ALA A 124 -6.12 -19.24 5.49
CA ALA A 124 -5.01 -18.46 6.00
C ALA A 124 -5.47 -17.12 6.59
N ALA A 125 -6.45 -16.46 5.98
CA ALA A 125 -7.01 -15.21 6.46
C ALA A 125 -7.75 -15.38 7.81
N GLU A 126 -8.57 -16.42 7.93
CA GLU A 126 -9.31 -16.75 9.15
C GLU A 126 -8.36 -17.11 10.30
N LEU A 127 -7.32 -17.92 10.01
CA LEU A 127 -6.29 -18.27 10.99
C LEU A 127 -5.51 -17.04 11.45
N TRP A 128 -5.14 -16.16 10.52
CA TRP A 128 -4.46 -14.91 10.85
C TRP A 128 -5.34 -14.04 11.76
N LEU A 129 -6.62 -13.89 11.42
CA LEU A 129 -7.56 -13.07 12.17
C LEU A 129 -7.80 -13.59 13.59
N ALA A 130 -7.98 -14.91 13.74
CA ALA A 130 -8.14 -15.57 15.03
C ALA A 130 -6.91 -15.37 15.94
N ARG A 131 -5.70 -15.37 15.36
CA ARG A 131 -4.45 -15.13 16.11
C ARG A 131 -4.28 -13.67 16.53
N LYS A 132 -4.73 -12.71 15.73
CA LYS A 132 -4.50 -11.28 15.97
C LYS A 132 -5.61 -10.61 16.79
N GLY A 133 -6.82 -11.18 16.80
CA GLY A 133 -7.92 -10.69 17.65
C GLY A 133 -8.59 -9.40 17.16
N TYR A 134 -8.47 -9.05 15.88
CA TYR A 134 -9.12 -7.86 15.31
C TYR A 134 -10.63 -8.09 15.14
N SER A 135 -11.41 -7.86 16.20
CA SER A 135 -12.86 -8.14 16.22
C SER A 135 -13.71 -7.38 15.19
N ARG A 136 -13.20 -6.27 14.64
CA ARG A 136 -13.89 -5.46 13.61
C ARG A 136 -13.36 -5.70 12.19
N ALA A 137 -12.40 -6.60 12.02
CA ALA A 137 -11.90 -6.88 10.69
C ALA A 137 -12.86 -7.78 9.91
N ARG A 138 -12.86 -7.64 8.59
CA ARG A 138 -13.68 -8.39 7.64
C ARG A 138 -12.79 -8.94 6.52
N LEU A 139 -13.23 -10.03 5.93
CA LEU A 139 -12.53 -10.71 4.84
C LEU A 139 -13.11 -10.26 3.50
N GLU A 140 -12.26 -9.86 2.57
CA GLU A 140 -12.63 -9.56 1.17
C GLU A 140 -11.83 -10.47 0.24
N GLU A 141 -12.52 -11.34 -0.49
CA GLU A 141 -11.90 -12.14 -1.55
C GLU A 141 -11.62 -11.25 -2.77
N ILE A 142 -10.46 -11.44 -3.39
CA ILE A 142 -10.18 -10.79 -4.69
C ILE A 142 -11.00 -11.50 -5.76
N THR A 143 -11.82 -10.74 -6.49
CA THR A 143 -12.76 -11.29 -7.47
C THR A 143 -12.18 -11.30 -8.88
N ALA A 144 -12.71 -12.15 -9.76
CA ALA A 144 -12.28 -12.22 -11.16
C ALA A 144 -12.59 -10.92 -11.93
N ASP A 145 -13.68 -10.23 -11.57
CA ASP A 145 -14.06 -8.95 -12.16
C ASP A 145 -13.06 -7.84 -11.80
N GLU A 146 -12.57 -7.84 -10.55
CA GLU A 146 -11.51 -6.92 -10.11
C GLU A 146 -10.21 -7.13 -10.90
N VAL A 147 -9.80 -8.40 -11.05
CA VAL A 147 -8.60 -8.74 -11.84
C VAL A 147 -8.79 -8.41 -13.33
N GLY A 148 -10.01 -8.57 -13.86
CA GLY A 148 -10.36 -8.24 -15.23
C GLY A 148 -10.33 -6.74 -15.51
N ALA A 149 -10.88 -5.93 -14.62
CA ALA A 149 -10.83 -4.46 -14.70
C ALA A 149 -9.38 -3.96 -14.68
N ASP A 150 -8.56 -4.53 -13.80
CA ASP A 150 -7.13 -4.25 -13.69
C ASP A 150 -6.34 -4.53 -14.97
N ALA A 151 -6.66 -5.63 -15.67
CA ALA A 151 -5.98 -6.00 -16.91
C ALA A 151 -6.25 -4.99 -18.04
N ILE A 152 -7.42 -4.36 -18.03
CA ILE A 152 -7.82 -3.34 -19.02
C ILE A 152 -7.14 -2.00 -18.68
N GLU A 153 -7.17 -1.59 -17.42
CA GLU A 153 -6.55 -0.33 -16.97
C GLU A 153 -5.02 -0.37 -17.03
N GLY A 154 -4.40 -1.53 -16.72
CA GLY A 154 -2.96 -1.74 -16.87
C GLY A 154 -2.46 -1.62 -18.31
N ARG A 155 -3.34 -1.87 -19.30
CA ARG A 155 -3.04 -1.66 -20.72
C ARG A 155 -3.22 -0.20 -21.16
N ALA A 156 -4.12 0.54 -20.52
CA ALA A 156 -4.34 1.96 -20.78
C ALA A 156 -3.27 2.86 -20.14
N ALA A 157 -2.59 2.39 -19.10
CA ALA A 157 -1.59 3.12 -18.33
C ALA A 157 -0.12 2.83 -18.68
N ALA A 158 0.14 2.00 -19.71
CA ALA A 158 1.47 1.60 -20.17
C ALA A 158 2.03 2.53 -21.27
#